data_AF-A0A8J8TR29-F1
#
_entry.id   AF-A0A8J8TR29-F1
#
_cell.length_a   1.000
_cell.length_b   1.000
_cell.length_c   1.000
_cell.angle_alpha   90.00
_cell.angle_beta   90.00
_cell.angle_gamma   90.00
#
_symmetry.space_group_name_H-M   'P 1'
#
loop_
_entity.id
_entity.type
_entity.pdbx_description
1 polymer ?
#
loop_
_entity_poly.entity_id
_entity_poly.type
_entity_poly.pdbx_seq_one_letter_code
_entity_poly.pdbx_strand_id
1 'polypeptide(L)'
;MVKQPIKLGDVCLNLAWGRPVHVITETGQTVAEWLEANNYNLLDSYGNSRFDTAEDDRVFDVVYCSSLKSRPSKTYAYPESQLGSIESEAADAGRQVADRVVVNALEELFERTAKDDEGAVAVLEWYATDIGYTDEAAEACELAEVDRLVGGEI
;
A
#
# COMPACT_ATOMS: atom_id res chain seq x y z
N MET A 1 13.27 9.51 -10.39
CA MET A 1 12.56 8.40 -9.74
C MET A 1 11.09 8.66 -9.85
N VAL A 2 10.31 7.65 -10.26
CA VAL A 2 8.86 7.72 -10.18
C VAL A 2 8.49 7.53 -8.71
N LYS A 3 7.78 8.49 -8.11
CA LYS A 3 7.30 8.36 -6.72
C LYS A 3 6.28 7.22 -6.70
N GLN A 4 6.52 6.17 -5.92
CA GLN A 4 5.53 5.10 -5.75
C GLN A 4 4.30 5.68 -5.03
N PRO A 5 3.08 5.27 -5.45
CA PRO A 5 1.86 5.71 -4.80
C PRO A 5 1.81 5.21 -3.35
N ILE A 6 1.27 6.02 -2.45
CA ILE A 6 1.11 5.61 -1.06
C ILE A 6 0.06 4.48 -0.98
N LYS A 7 0.41 3.42 -0.26
CA LYS A 7 -0.43 2.24 -0.02
C LYS A 7 -0.71 2.03 1.48
N LEU A 8 -1.69 1.18 1.76
CA LEU A 8 -1.96 0.68 3.10
C LEU A 8 -0.69 0.05 3.71
N GLY A 9 -0.37 0.40 4.96
CA GLY A 9 0.80 -0.13 5.66
C GLY A 9 2.08 0.69 5.49
N ASP A 10 2.09 1.68 4.59
CA ASP A 10 3.27 2.53 4.40
C ASP A 10 3.54 3.41 5.61
N VAL A 11 4.82 3.63 5.89
CA VAL A 11 5.26 4.66 6.84
C VAL A 11 5.56 5.94 6.07
N CYS A 12 4.78 6.97 6.36
CA CYS A 12 4.94 8.29 5.76
C CYS A 12 5.45 9.31 6.77
N LEU A 13 5.95 10.43 6.29
CA LEU A 13 6.17 11.64 7.06
C LEU A 13 4.98 12.58 6.84
N ASN A 14 4.31 13.01 7.91
CA ASN A 14 3.43 14.17 7.80
C ASN A 14 4.33 15.41 7.61
N LEU A 15 4.27 16.02 6.42
CA LEU A 15 5.16 17.09 6.01
C LEU A 15 4.93 18.39 6.81
N ALA A 16 3.71 18.65 7.29
CA ALA A 16 3.43 19.84 8.10
C ALA A 16 4.07 19.79 9.48
N TRP A 17 4.17 18.58 10.05
CA TRP A 17 4.63 18.37 11.43
C TRP A 17 6.02 17.75 11.50
N GLY A 18 6.54 17.22 10.40
CA GLY A 18 7.81 16.50 10.33
C GLY A 18 7.82 15.23 11.19
N ARG A 19 6.67 14.55 11.31
CA ARG A 19 6.50 13.38 12.19
C ARG A 19 6.10 12.13 11.41
N PRO A 20 6.65 10.96 11.78
CA PRO A 20 6.27 9.71 11.13
C PRO A 20 4.84 9.34 11.49
N VAL A 21 4.12 8.88 10.48
CA VAL A 21 2.77 8.35 10.55
C VAL A 21 2.73 7.00 9.83
N HIS A 22 1.85 6.13 10.27
CA HIS A 22 1.61 4.84 9.62
C HIS A 22 0.22 4.90 8.95
N VAL A 23 0.17 4.57 7.66
CA VAL A 23 -1.08 4.51 6.88
C VAL A 23 -1.84 3.25 7.26
N ILE A 24 -3.07 3.42 7.75
CA ILE A 24 -3.91 2.31 8.22
C ILE A 24 -5.12 2.06 7.34
N THR A 25 -5.51 3.03 6.52
CA THR A 25 -6.62 2.91 5.56
C THR A 25 -6.44 3.94 4.45
N GLU A 26 -6.68 3.53 3.20
CA GLU A 26 -7.07 4.45 2.14
C GLU A 26 -8.60 4.57 2.15
N THR A 27 -9.14 5.78 2.31
CA THR A 27 -10.59 5.95 2.53
C THR A 27 -11.43 5.68 1.28
N GLY A 28 -10.80 5.63 0.11
CA GLY A 28 -11.48 5.60 -1.20
C GLY A 28 -12.18 6.92 -1.54
N GLN A 29 -11.88 8.00 -0.80
CA GLN A 29 -12.48 9.31 -0.99
C GLN A 29 -11.40 10.34 -1.39
N THR A 30 -11.82 11.28 -2.23
CA THR A 30 -11.12 12.55 -2.45
C THR A 30 -11.33 13.50 -1.27
N VAL A 31 -10.55 14.59 -1.19
CA VAL A 31 -10.71 15.63 -0.16
C VAL A 31 -12.12 16.23 -0.21
N ALA A 32 -12.67 16.49 -1.40
CA ALA A 32 -14.02 17.02 -1.56
C ALA A 32 -15.10 16.08 -1.00
N GLU A 33 -15.04 14.80 -1.36
CA GLU A 33 -16.00 13.78 -0.90
C GLU A 33 -15.88 13.56 0.61
N TRP A 34 -14.66 13.52 1.13
CA TRP A 34 -14.42 13.36 2.55
C TRP A 34 -14.93 14.56 3.34
N LEU A 35 -14.70 15.79 2.85
CA LEU A 35 -15.20 17.03 3.45
C LEU A 35 -16.72 17.03 3.54
N GLU A 36 -17.40 16.67 2.45
CA GLU A 36 -18.86 16.56 2.41
C GLU A 36 -19.38 15.54 3.44
N ALA A 37 -18.76 14.36 3.49
CA ALA A 37 -19.18 13.29 4.38
C ALA A 37 -18.94 13.59 5.88
N ASN A 38 -17.88 14.35 6.20
CA ASN A 38 -17.45 14.58 7.59
C ASN A 38 -17.77 16.00 8.10
N ASN A 39 -18.29 16.87 7.24
CA ASN A 39 -18.57 18.28 7.53
C ASN A 39 -17.37 19.00 8.18
N TYR A 40 -16.16 18.71 7.66
CA TYR A 40 -14.90 19.27 8.14
C TYR A 40 -14.00 19.64 6.97
N ASN A 41 -13.54 20.88 6.93
CA ASN A 41 -12.70 21.35 5.84
C ASN A 41 -11.24 20.90 6.02
N LEU A 42 -10.87 19.82 5.32
CA LEU A 42 -9.49 19.34 5.25
C LEU A 42 -8.56 20.36 4.60
N LEU A 43 -8.98 21.10 3.56
CA LEU A 43 -8.12 22.07 2.85
C LEU A 43 -7.63 23.19 3.76
N ASP A 44 -8.49 23.63 4.68
CA ASP A 44 -8.20 24.69 5.64
C ASP A 44 -7.43 24.20 6.88
N SER A 45 -7.23 22.88 7.01
CA SER A 45 -6.50 22.31 8.13
C SER A 45 -5.03 22.73 8.10
N TYR A 46 -4.45 22.94 9.29
CA TYR A 46 -3.10 23.47 9.45
C TYR A 46 -2.08 22.65 8.67
N GLY A 47 -1.45 23.32 7.70
CA GLY A 47 -0.40 22.75 6.87
C GLY A 47 -0.84 22.36 5.47
N ASN A 48 -2.11 21.98 5.23
CA ASN A 48 -2.57 21.48 3.92
C ASN A 48 -2.45 22.55 2.82
N SER A 49 -2.81 23.80 3.13
CA SER A 49 -2.59 24.95 2.23
C SER A 49 -1.13 25.24 1.87
N ARG A 50 -0.15 24.61 2.54
CA ARG A 50 1.29 24.74 2.23
C ARG A 50 1.84 23.63 1.34
N PHE A 51 1.05 22.58 1.08
CA PHE A 51 1.47 21.43 0.28
C PHE A 51 0.62 21.27 -0.98
N ASP A 52 0.05 22.37 -1.47
CA ASP A 52 -0.79 22.41 -2.67
C ASP A 52 -1.94 21.38 -2.64
N THR A 53 -2.48 21.12 -1.44
CA THR A 53 -3.60 20.19 -1.30
C THR A 53 -4.78 20.66 -2.13
N ALA A 54 -5.30 19.75 -2.96
CA ALA A 54 -6.42 20.00 -3.86
C ALA A 54 -7.65 19.17 -3.47
N GLU A 55 -8.80 19.52 -4.03
CA GLU A 55 -10.07 18.84 -3.78
C GLU A 55 -10.08 17.38 -4.24
N ASP A 56 -9.28 17.06 -5.26
CA ASP A 56 -9.14 15.73 -5.87
C ASP A 56 -8.05 14.86 -5.21
N ASP A 57 -7.33 15.38 -4.21
CA ASP A 57 -6.35 14.58 -3.47
C ASP A 57 -7.02 13.39 -2.78
N ARG A 58 -6.39 12.21 -2.88
CA ARG A 58 -6.79 11.03 -2.11
C ARG A 58 -6.62 11.29 -0.62
N VAL A 59 -7.52 10.75 0.19
CA VAL A 59 -7.48 10.86 1.65
C VAL A 59 -7.08 9.53 2.29
N PHE A 60 -6.17 9.61 3.25
CA PHE A 60 -5.69 8.47 4.03
C PHE A 60 -5.96 8.66 5.51
N ASP A 61 -6.38 7.60 6.18
CA ASP A 61 -6.34 7.54 7.63
C ASP A 61 -4.97 7.07 8.09
N VAL A 62 -4.39 7.83 9.01
CA VAL A 62 -3.08 7.54 9.57
C VAL A 62 -3.09 7.58 11.09
N VAL A 63 -2.08 6.96 11.68
CA VAL A 63 -1.78 7.06 13.11
C VAL A 63 -0.37 7.60 13.33
N TYR A 64 -0.22 8.51 14.29
CA TYR A 64 1.10 9.02 14.66
C TYR A 64 1.89 7.98 15.46
N CYS A 65 3.10 7.68 14.98
CA CYS A 65 4.03 6.74 15.62
C CYS A 65 5.09 7.49 16.44
N SER A 66 4.66 8.25 17.44
CA SER A 66 5.56 9.19 18.15
C SER A 66 6.49 8.53 19.18
N SER A 67 6.17 7.33 19.70
CA SER A 67 7.10 6.55 20.52
C SER A 67 6.65 5.09 20.68
N LEU A 68 7.57 4.18 21.01
CA LEU A 68 7.25 2.79 21.37
C LEU A 68 6.29 2.66 22.56
N LYS A 69 6.20 3.70 23.40
CA LYS A 69 5.29 3.74 24.56
C LYS A 69 3.94 4.35 24.24
N SER A 70 3.79 4.95 23.05
CA SER A 70 2.52 5.51 22.62
C SER A 70 1.53 4.38 22.37
N ARG A 71 0.29 4.59 22.78
CA ARG A 71 -0.85 3.76 22.43
C ARG A 71 -1.78 4.63 21.61
N PRO A 72 -1.63 4.69 20.27
CA PRO A 72 -2.51 5.48 19.43
C PRO A 72 -3.96 5.02 19.65
N SER A 73 -4.83 5.95 20.04
CA SER A 73 -6.26 5.69 20.27
C SER A 73 -7.15 6.43 19.28
N LYS A 74 -6.53 7.17 18.35
CA LYS A 74 -7.21 8.03 17.39
C LYS A 74 -6.49 7.96 16.05
N THR A 75 -7.29 7.97 14.99
CA THR A 75 -6.87 8.09 13.60
C THR A 75 -7.02 9.54 13.14
N TYR A 76 -6.24 9.92 12.14
CA TYR A 76 -6.27 11.25 11.54
C TYR A 76 -6.33 11.10 10.03
N ALA A 77 -7.31 11.76 9.42
CA ALA A 77 -7.42 11.86 7.97
C ALA A 77 -6.46 12.93 7.46
N TYR A 78 -5.63 12.58 6.48
CA TYR A 78 -4.76 13.52 5.79
C TYR A 78 -4.83 13.33 4.27
N PRO A 79 -4.77 14.42 3.49
CA PRO A 79 -4.60 14.35 2.04
C PRO A 79 -3.24 13.77 1.66
N GLU A 80 -3.17 13.06 0.53
CA GLU A 80 -1.94 12.45 -0.01
C GLU A 80 -0.81 13.47 -0.16
N SER A 81 -1.13 14.69 -0.59
CA SER A 81 -0.17 15.79 -0.78
C SER A 81 0.57 16.20 0.49
N GLN A 82 -0.03 16.04 1.67
CA GLN A 82 0.63 16.30 2.96
C GLN A 82 1.51 15.13 3.44
N LEU A 83 1.44 13.98 2.78
CA LEU A 83 2.17 12.77 3.14
C LEU A 83 3.40 12.59 2.22
N GLY A 84 4.58 12.63 2.84
CA GLY A 84 5.82 12.25 2.20
C GLY A 84 6.07 10.76 2.41
N SER A 85 6.07 9.95 1.36
CA SER A 85 6.54 8.56 1.46
C SER A 85 8.01 8.56 1.88
N ILE A 86 8.35 7.70 2.85
CA ILE A 86 9.72 7.44 3.24
C ILE A 86 10.17 6.23 2.42
N GLU A 87 11.23 6.38 1.62
CA GLU A 87 11.78 5.30 0.81
C GLU A 87 12.58 4.29 1.64
N SER A 88 12.00 3.79 2.73
CA SER A 88 12.61 2.76 3.60
C SER A 88 13.00 1.52 2.83
N GLU A 89 12.22 1.21 1.81
CA GLU A 89 12.32 0.09 0.89
C GLU A 89 13.58 0.15 0.05
N ALA A 90 14.21 1.31 -0.13
CA ALA A 90 15.50 1.40 -0.81
C ALA A 90 16.59 0.57 -0.11
N ALA A 91 16.43 0.30 1.20
CA ALA A 91 17.30 -0.62 1.94
C ALA A 91 16.99 -2.11 1.69
N ASP A 92 15.88 -2.41 1.02
CA ASP A 92 15.29 -3.73 0.81
C ASP A 92 14.83 -3.90 -0.66
N ALA A 93 15.77 -3.71 -1.58
CA ALA A 93 15.58 -3.84 -3.04
C ALA A 93 14.55 -2.89 -3.69
N GLY A 94 14.01 -1.92 -2.96
CA GLY A 94 13.16 -0.84 -3.48
C GLY A 94 11.68 -1.20 -3.64
N ARG A 95 11.24 -2.38 -3.19
CA ARG A 95 9.83 -2.81 -3.28
C ARG A 95 9.08 -2.46 -1.98
N GLN A 96 7.88 -1.91 -2.12
CA GLN A 96 6.93 -1.74 -1.01
C GLN A 96 6.73 -3.05 -0.24
N VAL A 97 6.80 -2.97 1.10
CA VAL A 97 6.71 -4.16 1.95
C VAL A 97 5.40 -4.91 1.74
N ALA A 98 4.30 -4.18 1.53
CA ALA A 98 2.99 -4.77 1.22
C ALA A 98 3.06 -5.64 -0.05
N ASP A 99 3.62 -5.10 -1.13
CA ASP A 99 3.76 -5.79 -2.41
C ASP A 99 4.60 -7.05 -2.26
N ARG A 100 5.70 -7.00 -1.51
CA ARG A 100 6.50 -8.20 -1.21
C ARG A 100 5.67 -9.26 -0.50
N VAL A 101 4.91 -8.89 0.52
CA VAL A 101 4.08 -9.85 1.28
C VAL A 101 3.02 -10.46 0.37
N VAL A 102 2.39 -9.66 -0.49
CA VAL A 102 1.38 -10.12 -1.46
C VAL A 102 1.99 -11.07 -2.48
N VAL A 103 3.10 -10.68 -3.13
CA VAL A 103 3.82 -11.54 -4.10
C VAL A 103 4.18 -12.87 -3.46
N ASN A 104 4.81 -12.87 -2.27
CA ASN A 104 5.19 -14.12 -1.60
C ASN A 104 3.98 -15.01 -1.25
N ALA A 105 2.85 -14.40 -0.85
CA ALA A 105 1.64 -15.16 -0.54
C ALA A 105 1.02 -15.76 -1.81
N LEU A 106 1.00 -15.02 -2.92
CA LEU A 106 0.52 -15.50 -4.21
C LEU A 106 1.43 -16.59 -4.78
N GLU A 107 2.75 -16.44 -4.66
CA GLU A 107 3.74 -17.42 -5.10
C GLU A 107 3.51 -18.78 -4.43
N GLU A 108 3.40 -18.81 -3.11
CA GLU A 108 3.08 -20.02 -2.34
C GLU A 108 1.74 -20.66 -2.75
N LEU A 109 0.75 -19.85 -3.09
CA LEU A 109 -0.53 -20.37 -3.59
C LEU A 109 -0.37 -20.97 -4.99
N PHE A 110 0.29 -20.26 -5.90
CA PHE A 110 0.54 -20.74 -7.26
C PHE A 110 1.36 -22.02 -7.28
N GLU A 111 2.40 -22.13 -6.44
CA GLU A 111 3.19 -23.36 -6.32
C GLU A 111 2.35 -24.56 -5.89
N ARG A 112 1.48 -24.39 -4.89
CA ARG A 112 0.60 -25.46 -4.41
C ARG A 112 -0.41 -25.85 -5.45
N THR A 113 -0.99 -24.84 -6.10
CA THR A 113 -2.00 -25.05 -7.13
C THR A 113 -1.42 -25.73 -8.37
N ALA A 114 -0.25 -25.32 -8.83
CA ALA A 114 0.44 -25.93 -9.95
C ALA A 114 0.87 -27.38 -9.69
N LYS A 115 1.02 -27.79 -8.42
CA LYS A 115 1.30 -29.19 -8.03
C LYS A 115 0.06 -30.08 -8.12
N ASP A 116 -1.15 -29.53 -7.99
CA ASP A 116 -2.40 -30.29 -7.85
C ASP A 116 -3.39 -30.12 -9.04
N ASP A 117 -3.44 -28.95 -9.72
CA ASP A 117 -4.32 -28.65 -10.86
C ASP A 117 -3.87 -27.39 -11.65
N GLU A 118 -3.43 -27.54 -12.90
CA GLU A 118 -3.05 -26.42 -13.78
C GLU A 118 -4.19 -25.42 -14.02
N GLY A 119 -5.46 -25.86 -14.00
CA GLY A 119 -6.61 -24.99 -14.20
C GLY A 119 -6.86 -24.02 -13.04
N ALA A 120 -6.38 -24.36 -11.84
CA ALA A 120 -6.59 -23.55 -10.67
C ALA A 120 -5.62 -22.35 -10.58
N VAL A 121 -4.48 -22.39 -11.29
CA VAL A 121 -3.58 -21.23 -11.45
C VAL A 121 -4.34 -20.08 -12.13
N ALA A 122 -4.98 -20.35 -13.27
CA ALA A 122 -5.77 -19.35 -13.98
C ALA A 122 -6.91 -18.76 -13.14
N VAL A 123 -7.49 -19.55 -12.24
CA VAL A 123 -8.54 -19.07 -11.30
C VAL A 123 -7.94 -18.09 -10.28
N LEU A 124 -6.75 -18.36 -9.76
CA LEU A 124 -6.08 -17.47 -8.81
C LEU A 124 -5.65 -16.15 -9.46
N GLU A 125 -5.10 -16.19 -10.68
CA GLU A 125 -4.77 -14.99 -11.45
C GLU A 125 -6.00 -14.12 -11.69
N TRP A 126 -7.14 -14.76 -11.99
CA TRP A 126 -8.39 -14.06 -12.19
C TRP A 126 -8.86 -13.36 -10.92
N TYR A 127 -8.83 -14.04 -9.76
CA TYR A 127 -9.17 -13.40 -8.49
C TYR A 127 -8.23 -12.25 -8.14
N ALA A 128 -6.92 -12.42 -8.35
CA ALA A 128 -5.95 -11.35 -8.08
C ALA A 128 -6.22 -10.11 -8.93
N THR A 129 -6.63 -10.30 -10.19
CA THR A 129 -7.05 -9.21 -11.08
C THR A 129 -8.30 -8.50 -10.56
N ASP A 130 -9.32 -9.24 -10.12
CA ASP A 130 -10.55 -8.67 -9.56
C ASP A 130 -10.30 -7.80 -8.32
N ILE A 131 -9.25 -8.09 -7.56
CA ILE A 131 -8.86 -7.32 -6.37
C ILE A 131 -7.70 -6.33 -6.62
N GLY A 132 -7.24 -6.19 -7.86
CA GLY A 132 -6.26 -5.18 -8.27
C GLY A 132 -4.78 -5.51 -8.01
N TYR A 133 -4.42 -6.78 -7.85
CA TYR A 133 -3.03 -7.25 -7.69
C TYR A 133 -2.53 -8.04 -8.92
N THR A 134 -2.87 -7.59 -10.13
CA THR A 134 -2.53 -8.29 -11.38
C THR A 134 -1.01 -8.39 -11.57
N ASP A 135 -0.28 -7.30 -11.33
CA ASP A 135 1.16 -7.25 -11.57
C ASP A 135 1.91 -8.14 -10.56
N GLU A 136 1.52 -8.09 -9.29
CA GLU A 136 2.07 -8.94 -8.23
C GLU A 136 1.76 -10.42 -8.47
N ALA A 137 0.59 -10.74 -9.01
CA ALA A 137 0.22 -12.12 -9.35
C ALA A 137 1.04 -12.68 -10.52
N ALA A 138 1.23 -11.89 -11.57
CA ALA A 138 2.04 -12.31 -12.73
C ALA A 138 3.48 -12.61 -12.30
N GLU A 139 4.09 -11.72 -11.51
CA GLU A 139 5.42 -11.95 -10.98
C GLU A 139 5.50 -13.21 -10.11
N ALA A 140 4.53 -13.39 -9.20
CA ALA A 140 4.47 -14.56 -8.34
C ALA A 140 4.36 -15.88 -9.14
N CYS A 141 3.59 -15.89 -10.23
CA CYS A 141 3.49 -17.05 -11.11
C CYS A 141 4.83 -17.37 -11.79
N GLU A 142 5.55 -16.35 -12.27
CA GLU A 142 6.89 -16.52 -12.86
C GLU A 142 7.89 -17.07 -11.83
N LEU A 143 7.87 -16.59 -10.58
CA LEU A 143 8.75 -17.08 -9.52
C LEU A 143 8.46 -18.55 -9.16
N ALA A 144 7.19 -18.92 -9.02
CA ALA A 144 6.76 -20.29 -8.77
C ALA A 144 7.11 -21.24 -9.94
N GLU A 145 7.13 -20.75 -11.18
CA GLU A 145 7.63 -21.50 -12.34
C GLU A 145 9.14 -21.73 -12.26
N VAL A 146 9.92 -20.69 -11.93
CA VAL A 146 11.37 -20.78 -11.78
C VAL A 146 11.74 -21.78 -10.69
N ASP A 147 11.08 -21.75 -9.52
CA ASP A 147 11.41 -22.67 -8.42
C ASP A 147 11.13 -24.13 -8.81
N ARG A 148 10.08 -24.40 -9.59
CA ARG A 148 9.83 -25.76 -10.13
C ARG A 148 10.91 -26.20 -11.12
N LEU A 149 11.36 -25.29 -12.00
CA LEU A 149 12.39 -25.61 -13.00
C LEU A 149 13.77 -25.80 -12.37
N VAL A 150 14.09 -25.06 -11.31
CA VAL A 150 15.39 -25.12 -10.62
C VAL A 150 15.41 -26.19 -9.53
N GLY A 151 14.31 -26.38 -8.80
CA GLY A 151 14.12 -27.41 -7.77
C GLY A 151 13.81 -28.82 -8.31
N GLY A 152 13.66 -28.96 -9.63
CA GLY A 152 13.41 -30.24 -10.32
C GLY A 152 14.63 -31.14 -10.50
N GLU A 153 15.84 -30.71 -10.13
CA GLU A 153 17.06 -31.53 -10.17
C GLU A 153 17.91 -31.33 -8.90
N ILE A 154 17.75 -32.21 -7.89
CA ILE A 154 18.73 -33.24 -7.41
C ILE A 154 17.94 -34.38 -6.74
#